data_AF-A0A5C1A9H0-F1
#
_entry.id   AF-A0A5C1A9H0-F1
#
_cell.length_a   1.000
_cell.length_b   1.000
_cell.length_c   1.000
_cell.angle_alpha   90.00
_cell.angle_beta   90.00
_cell.angle_gamma   90.00
#
_symmetry.space_group_name_H-M   'P 1'
#
loop_
_entity.id
_entity.type
_entity.pdbx_description
1 polymer ?
#
loop_
_entity_poly.entity_id
_entity_poly.type
_entity_poly.pdbx_seq_one_letter_code
_entity_poly.pdbx_strand_id
1 'polypeptide(L)'
;MPTERYHVRVTKDSFIFSCAHFITFNRDQGERLHGHNYRVAVEVEGPLDENHYVFDFIALRDRTQAISFELDHHVLLATLNPLLSVEETADRVRVTFGQKEWLFPREDCILLPIENTTAELLAKWIAGRLLADVRGRGFSPQVIRVEVEENIGQSAIYESRA
;
A
#
# COMPACT_ATOMS: atom_id res chain seq x y z
N MET A 1 22.46 -16.72 24.24
CA MET A 1 22.98 -15.61 23.43
C MET A 1 22.07 -14.42 23.65
N PRO A 2 22.56 -13.18 23.83
CA PRO A 2 21.68 -12.04 24.00
C PRO A 2 20.80 -11.91 22.75
N THR A 3 19.49 -12.01 22.94
CA THR A 3 18.44 -12.03 21.91
C THR A 3 17.86 -10.63 21.73
N GLU A 4 18.72 -9.64 21.50
CA GLU A 4 18.29 -8.26 21.32
C GLU A 4 17.73 -8.08 19.90
N ARG A 5 16.60 -7.40 19.80
CA ARG A 5 15.93 -7.05 18.54
C ARG A 5 15.54 -5.59 18.61
N TYR A 6 15.91 -4.86 17.56
CA TYR A 6 15.61 -3.44 17.44
C TYR A 6 14.72 -3.23 16.22
N HIS A 7 13.69 -2.40 16.40
CA HIS A 7 12.82 -1.97 15.33
C HIS A 7 12.57 -0.47 15.44
N VAL A 8 12.31 0.15 14.29
CA VAL A 8 11.87 1.55 14.22
C VAL A 8 10.52 1.60 13.52
N ARG A 9 9.57 2.35 14.09
CA ARG A 9 8.21 2.50 13.57
C ARG A 9 7.90 3.98 13.33
N VAL A 10 7.29 4.28 12.18
CA VAL A 10 6.77 5.60 11.85
C VAL A 10 5.27 5.53 11.54
N THR A 11 4.53 6.49 12.08
CA THR A 11 3.14 6.78 11.73
C THR A 11 2.93 8.28 11.89
N LYS A 12 2.27 8.92 10.91
CA LYS A 12 2.02 10.36 10.84
C LYS A 12 0.74 10.62 10.06
N ASP A 13 0.09 11.74 10.38
CA ASP A 13 -1.08 12.22 9.62
C ASP A 13 -0.75 12.47 8.15
N SER A 14 0.51 12.81 7.83
CA SER A 14 0.99 12.97 6.46
C SER A 14 1.08 11.65 5.67
N PHE A 15 0.85 10.51 6.30
CA PHE A 15 0.77 9.21 5.62
C PHE A 15 -0.65 8.83 5.24
N ILE A 16 -1.63 9.67 5.60
CA ILE A 16 -3.03 9.48 5.24
C ILE A 16 -3.20 9.77 3.74
N PHE A 17 -3.90 8.88 3.04
CA PHE A 17 -4.27 9.10 1.64
C PHE A 17 -5.76 8.75 1.44
N SER A 18 -6.44 9.57 0.66
CA SER A 18 -7.89 9.51 0.43
C SER A 18 -8.15 8.94 -0.95
N CYS A 19 -8.70 7.73 -1.02
CA CYS A 19 -8.93 7.06 -2.31
C CYS A 19 -10.33 6.50 -2.43
N ALA A 20 -10.79 6.40 -3.68
CA ALA A 20 -11.93 5.58 -4.03
C ALA A 20 -11.47 4.18 -4.44
N HIS A 21 -12.27 3.15 -4.14
CA HIS A 21 -12.02 1.78 -4.56
C HIS A 21 -13.31 0.96 -4.57
N PHE A 22 -13.19 -0.29 -5.03
CA PHE A 22 -14.15 -1.35 -4.78
C PHE A 22 -13.43 -2.71 -4.84
N ILE A 23 -13.89 -3.66 -4.04
CA ILE A 23 -13.38 -5.03 -4.00
C ILE A 23 -14.38 -6.02 -4.59
N THR A 24 -13.85 -7.14 -5.06
CA THR A 24 -14.64 -8.34 -5.36
C THR A 24 -14.51 -9.35 -4.23
N PHE A 25 -15.56 -10.06 -3.89
CA PHE A 25 -15.57 -11.06 -2.82
C PHE A 25 -16.57 -12.18 -3.14
N ASN A 26 -16.56 -13.26 -2.36
CA ASN A 26 -17.46 -14.41 -2.53
C ASN A 26 -17.49 -15.01 -3.96
N ARG A 27 -16.39 -14.89 -4.72
CA ARG A 27 -16.19 -15.37 -6.10
C ARG A 27 -16.99 -14.66 -7.20
N ASP A 28 -18.14 -14.08 -6.89
CA ASP A 28 -19.03 -13.46 -7.89
C ASP A 28 -19.68 -12.15 -7.42
N GLN A 29 -19.30 -11.64 -6.24
CA GLN A 29 -19.81 -10.40 -5.68
C GLN A 29 -18.79 -9.29 -5.85
N GLY A 30 -19.30 -8.08 -6.05
CA GLY A 30 -18.53 -6.85 -6.07
C GLY A 30 -19.28 -5.81 -5.27
N GLU A 31 -18.56 -5.10 -4.40
CA GLU A 31 -19.15 -4.03 -3.64
C GLU A 31 -19.45 -2.80 -4.52
N ARG A 32 -20.03 -1.77 -3.91
CA ARG A 32 -20.25 -0.50 -4.58
C ARG A 32 -18.97 0.33 -4.50
N LEU A 33 -18.71 1.12 -5.55
CA LEU A 33 -17.68 2.16 -5.51
C LEU A 33 -17.93 3.07 -4.29
N HIS A 34 -16.90 3.24 -3.49
CA HIS A 34 -16.88 4.11 -2.32
C HIS A 34 -15.42 4.53 -2.07
N GLY A 35 -15.10 5.07 -0.89
CA GLY A 35 -13.74 5.47 -0.58
C GLY A 35 -13.45 5.59 0.91
N HIS A 36 -12.16 5.76 1.21
CA HIS A 36 -11.60 5.77 2.55
C HIS A 36 -10.48 6.80 2.68
N ASN A 37 -10.25 7.23 3.93
CA ASN A 37 -9.04 7.93 4.33
C ASN A 37 -8.10 6.90 4.96
N TYR A 38 -7.32 6.21 4.13
CA TYR A 38 -6.41 5.17 4.58
C TYR A 38 -5.29 5.78 5.43
N ARG A 39 -4.90 5.13 6.53
CA ARG A 39 -3.71 5.51 7.30
C ARG A 39 -2.64 4.45 7.20
N VAL A 40 -1.41 4.86 6.94
CA VAL A 40 -0.27 3.94 6.87
C VAL A 40 0.59 4.04 8.13
N ALA A 41 1.03 2.90 8.64
CA ALA A 41 2.15 2.83 9.58
C ALA A 41 3.19 1.83 9.07
N VAL A 42 4.47 2.16 9.24
CA VAL A 42 5.59 1.36 8.72
C VAL A 42 6.56 1.06 9.85
N GLU A 43 7.03 -0.17 9.90
CA GLU A 43 8.05 -0.62 10.83
C GLU A 43 9.12 -1.44 10.09
N VAL A 44 10.38 -1.24 10.46
CA VAL A 44 11.50 -2.07 10.01
C VAL A 44 12.31 -2.58 11.21
N GLU A 45 12.69 -3.86 11.16
CA GLU A 45 13.53 -4.53 12.15
C GLU A 45 14.90 -4.84 11.53
N GLY A 46 15.97 -4.65 12.32
CA GLY A 46 17.33 -4.94 11.89
C GLY A 46 18.36 -4.69 12.99
N PRO A 47 19.64 -5.00 12.73
CA PRO A 47 20.73 -4.66 13.65
C PRO A 47 20.90 -3.13 13.72
N LEU A 48 21.55 -2.67 14.79
CA LEU A 48 22.07 -1.31 14.84
C LEU A 48 23.31 -1.18 13.95
N ASP A 49 23.43 -0.09 13.22
CA ASP A 49 24.65 0.23 12.46
C ASP A 49 25.71 0.95 13.33
N GLU A 50 26.78 1.46 12.72
CA GLU A 50 27.83 2.25 13.38
C GLU A 50 27.34 3.48 14.16
N ASN A 51 26.17 4.03 13.79
CA ASN A 51 25.52 5.17 14.43
C ASN A 51 24.54 4.73 15.53
N HIS A 52 24.43 3.43 15.82
CA HIS A 52 23.59 2.85 16.86
C HIS A 52 22.07 3.03 16.66
N TYR A 53 21.61 3.02 15.41
CA TYR A 53 20.20 2.98 15.03
C TYR A 53 19.93 1.90 13.96
N VAL A 54 18.67 1.48 13.81
CA VAL A 54 18.28 0.48 12.80
C VAL A 54 18.25 1.10 11.41
N PHE A 55 17.55 2.22 11.28
CA PHE A 55 17.39 2.98 10.05
C PHE A 55 16.95 4.41 10.39
N ASP A 56 17.31 5.37 9.55
CA ASP A 56 16.95 6.78 9.75
C ASP A 56 15.43 6.99 9.67
N PHE A 57 14.84 7.53 10.76
CA PHE A 57 13.43 7.89 10.83
C PHE A 57 13.00 8.90 9.76
N ILE A 58 13.86 9.86 9.41
CA ILE A 58 13.57 10.87 8.39
C ILE A 58 13.46 10.20 7.03
N ALA A 59 14.41 9.33 6.69
CA ALA A 59 14.38 8.58 5.43
C ALA A 59 13.13 7.68 5.33
N LEU A 60 12.79 6.95 6.39
CA LEU A 60 11.59 6.08 6.41
C LEU A 60 10.31 6.90 6.30
N ARG A 61 10.22 8.02 7.03
CA ARG A 61 9.08 8.94 7.02
C ARG A 61 8.88 9.52 5.63
N ASP A 62 9.91 10.12 5.05
CA ASP A 62 9.81 10.84 3.78
C ASP A 62 9.44 9.89 2.65
N ARG A 63 9.98 8.66 2.68
CA ARG A 63 9.61 7.64 1.70
C ARG A 63 8.17 7.16 1.86
N THR A 64 7.72 6.94 3.09
CA THR A 64 6.33 6.55 3.38
C THR A 64 5.37 7.64 2.91
N GLN A 65 5.67 8.90 3.21
CA GLN A 65 4.88 10.05 2.77
C GLN A 65 4.82 10.16 1.24
N ALA A 66 5.94 9.98 0.54
CA ALA A 66 5.97 10.01 -0.91
C ALA A 66 5.06 8.94 -1.53
N ILE A 67 5.08 7.71 -1.00
CA ILE A 67 4.20 6.63 -1.47
C ILE A 67 2.73 6.94 -1.17
N SER A 68 2.40 7.44 0.02
CA SER A 68 1.02 7.86 0.35
C SER A 68 0.53 8.95 -0.60
N PHE A 69 1.37 9.95 -0.92
CA PHE A 69 1.02 11.03 -1.83
C PHE A 69 0.83 10.56 -3.28
N GLU A 70 1.56 9.54 -3.73
CA GLU A 70 1.33 8.91 -5.04
C GLU A 70 -0.06 8.26 -5.15
N LEU A 71 -0.63 7.80 -4.04
CA LEU A 71 -1.95 7.15 -4.01
C LEU A 71 -3.08 8.17 -3.84
N ASP A 72 -2.86 9.22 -3.06
CA ASP A 72 -3.86 10.19 -2.61
C ASP A 72 -4.70 10.80 -3.76
N HIS A 73 -6.01 10.95 -3.53
CA HIS A 73 -6.99 11.51 -4.47
C HIS A 73 -7.21 10.73 -5.78
N HIS A 74 -7.01 9.41 -5.78
CA HIS A 74 -7.26 8.56 -6.95
C HIS A 74 -8.30 7.46 -6.71
N VAL A 75 -8.77 6.87 -7.81
CA VAL A 75 -9.45 5.58 -7.86
C VAL A 75 -8.39 4.48 -7.96
N LEU A 76 -8.35 3.58 -6.98
CA LEU A 76 -7.45 2.42 -6.99
C LEU A 76 -8.10 1.27 -7.76
N LEU A 77 -7.38 0.71 -8.74
CA LEU A 77 -7.89 -0.36 -9.59
C LEU A 77 -6.93 -1.55 -9.60
N ALA A 78 -7.44 -2.72 -9.21
CA ALA A 78 -6.68 -3.99 -9.15
C ALA A 78 -6.59 -4.64 -10.54
N THR A 79 -5.41 -4.61 -11.15
CA THR A 79 -5.20 -5.13 -12.52
C THR A 79 -4.97 -6.64 -12.60
N LEU A 80 -4.69 -7.30 -11.46
CA LEU A 80 -4.54 -8.77 -11.40
C LEU A 80 -5.81 -9.47 -10.91
N ASN A 81 -6.92 -8.73 -10.72
CA ASN A 81 -8.17 -9.31 -10.31
C ASN A 81 -8.78 -10.13 -11.47
N PRO A 82 -8.97 -11.46 -11.32
CA PRO A 82 -9.46 -12.30 -12.42
C PRO A 82 -10.95 -12.06 -12.77
N LEU A 83 -11.69 -11.33 -11.94
CA LEU A 83 -13.10 -11.00 -12.18
C LEU A 83 -13.28 -9.63 -12.84
N LEU A 84 -12.23 -8.83 -12.96
CA LEU A 84 -12.26 -7.51 -13.57
C LEU A 84 -11.58 -7.54 -14.94
N SER A 85 -12.18 -6.87 -15.93
CA SER A 85 -11.42 -6.41 -17.10
C SER A 85 -11.05 -4.96 -16.88
N VAL A 86 -9.77 -4.63 -16.99
CA VAL A 86 -9.25 -3.26 -16.88
C VAL A 86 -8.59 -2.89 -18.20
N GLU A 87 -9.23 -2.00 -18.95
CA GLU A 87 -8.76 -1.51 -20.25
C GLU A 87 -8.30 -0.06 -20.11
N GLU A 88 -6.99 0.17 -20.26
CA GLU A 88 -6.36 1.49 -20.21
C GLU A 88 -6.19 2.05 -21.63
N THR A 89 -6.47 3.34 -21.78
CA THR A 89 -6.10 4.13 -22.96
C THR A 89 -5.45 5.44 -22.51
N ALA A 90 -5.09 6.31 -23.46
CA ALA A 90 -4.43 7.58 -23.14
C ALA A 90 -5.27 8.53 -22.26
N ASP A 91 -6.60 8.52 -22.38
CA ASP A 91 -7.49 9.49 -21.73
C ASP A 91 -8.42 8.87 -20.68
N ARG A 92 -8.63 7.56 -20.70
CA ARG A 92 -9.56 6.88 -19.80
C ARG A 92 -9.13 5.48 -19.40
N VAL A 93 -9.69 5.02 -18.29
CA VAL A 93 -9.67 3.61 -17.85
C VAL A 93 -11.10 3.09 -17.81
N ARG A 94 -11.38 2.03 -18.56
CA ARG A 94 -12.63 1.27 -18.49
C ARG A 94 -12.44 0.07 -17.59
N VAL A 95 -13.35 -0.14 -16.65
CA VAL A 95 -13.37 -1.33 -15.79
C VAL A 95 -14.72 -2.03 -15.88
N THR A 96 -14.71 -3.34 -16.13
CA THR A 96 -15.94 -4.15 -16.18
C THR A 96 -15.94 -5.26 -15.13
N PHE A 97 -17.11 -5.51 -14.54
CA PHE A 97 -17.38 -6.60 -13.61
C PHE A 97 -18.75 -7.19 -13.93
N GLY A 98 -18.78 -8.36 -14.58
CA GLY A 98 -20.01 -8.94 -15.10
C GLY A 98 -20.69 -7.98 -16.10
N GLN A 99 -21.87 -7.46 -15.74
CA GLN A 99 -22.61 -6.46 -16.55
C GLN A 99 -22.38 -5.00 -16.13
N LYS A 100 -21.66 -4.76 -15.02
CA LYS A 100 -21.33 -3.40 -14.57
C LYS A 100 -20.12 -2.86 -15.32
N GLU A 101 -20.17 -1.57 -15.62
CA GLU A 101 -19.06 -0.83 -16.21
C GLU A 101 -18.83 0.46 -15.43
N TRP A 102 -17.55 0.80 -15.23
CA TRP A 102 -17.10 2.12 -14.83
C TRP A 102 -16.15 2.68 -15.87
N LEU A 103 -16.22 3.99 -16.08
CA LEU A 103 -15.34 4.73 -16.96
C LEU A 103 -14.79 5.94 -16.21
N PHE A 104 -13.49 5.97 -15.99
CA PHE A 104 -12.80 7.02 -15.27
C PHE A 104 -11.82 7.76 -16.19
N PRO A 105 -11.59 9.06 -16.01
CA PRO A 105 -10.43 9.73 -16.59
C PRO A 105 -9.14 9.02 -16.18
N ARG A 106 -8.18 8.92 -17.10
CA ARG A 106 -6.92 8.21 -16.84
C ARG A 106 -6.13 8.84 -15.69
N GLU A 107 -6.15 10.17 -15.60
CA GLU A 107 -5.45 10.92 -14.56
C GLU A 107 -5.98 10.65 -13.15
N ASP A 108 -7.24 10.25 -13.02
CA ASP A 108 -7.87 9.96 -11.71
C ASP A 108 -7.60 8.53 -11.22
N CYS A 109 -6.86 7.71 -11.96
CA CYS A 109 -6.70 6.27 -11.70
C CYS A 109 -5.26 5.87 -11.36
N ILE A 110 -5.11 5.05 -10.33
CA ILE A 110 -3.89 4.27 -10.07
C ILE A 110 -4.16 2.79 -10.35
N LEU A 111 -3.45 2.26 -11.34
CA LEU A 111 -3.48 0.85 -11.71
C LEU A 111 -2.48 0.07 -10.87
N LEU A 112 -2.99 -0.73 -9.93
CA LEU A 112 -2.19 -1.50 -9.00
C LEU A 112 -2.08 -2.96 -9.46
N PRO A 113 -0.87 -3.53 -9.60
CA PRO A 113 -0.66 -4.94 -9.94
C PRO A 113 -0.90 -5.84 -8.73
N ILE A 114 -2.13 -5.83 -8.24
CA ILE A 114 -2.63 -6.61 -7.11
C ILE A 114 -3.96 -7.25 -7.48
N GLU A 115 -4.31 -8.33 -6.77
CA GLU A 115 -5.49 -9.15 -7.06
C GLU A 115 -6.78 -8.50 -6.56
N ASN A 116 -6.69 -7.59 -5.58
CA ASN A 116 -7.82 -6.86 -5.00
C ASN A 116 -7.32 -5.61 -4.27
N THR A 117 -8.13 -4.56 -4.17
CA THR A 117 -7.76 -3.32 -3.45
C THR A 117 -8.11 -3.38 -1.96
N THR A 118 -7.93 -4.54 -1.32
CA THR A 118 -8.14 -4.69 0.12
C THR A 118 -6.98 -4.07 0.90
N ALA A 119 -7.21 -3.69 2.16
CA ALA A 119 -6.17 -3.14 3.02
C ALA A 119 -4.92 -4.05 3.14
N GLU A 120 -5.07 -5.39 3.14
CA GLU A 120 -3.94 -6.34 3.18
C GLU A 120 -3.04 -6.22 1.95
N LEU A 121 -3.63 -6.15 0.75
CA LEU A 121 -2.86 -6.10 -0.49
C LEU A 121 -2.30 -4.71 -0.76
N LEU A 122 -2.97 -3.66 -0.31
CA LEU A 122 -2.39 -2.31 -0.25
C LEU A 122 -1.17 -2.29 0.68
N ALA A 123 -1.27 -2.87 1.88
CA ALA A 123 -0.14 -2.97 2.81
C ALA A 123 1.04 -3.73 2.18
N LYS A 124 0.78 -4.85 1.50
CA LYS A 124 1.80 -5.62 0.78
C LYS A 124 2.44 -4.82 -0.35
N TRP A 125 1.66 -4.10 -1.15
CA TRP A 125 2.18 -3.29 -2.25
C TRP A 125 3.07 -2.14 -1.74
N ILE A 126 2.62 -1.43 -0.70
CA ILE A 126 3.39 -0.36 -0.05
C ILE A 126 4.69 -0.94 0.54
N ALA A 127 4.64 -2.10 1.21
CA ALA A 127 5.83 -2.76 1.74
C ALA A 127 6.84 -3.11 0.64
N GLY A 128 6.37 -3.59 -0.52
CA GLY A 128 7.24 -3.87 -1.67
C GLY A 128 7.95 -2.62 -2.19
N ARG A 129 7.22 -1.50 -2.31
CA ARG A 129 7.78 -0.19 -2.72
C ARG A 129 8.80 0.35 -1.73
N LEU A 130 8.54 0.20 -0.43
CA LEU A 130 9.46 0.59 0.65
C LEU A 130 10.70 -0.30 0.69
N LEU A 131 10.53 -1.62 0.60
CA LEU A 131 11.63 -2.58 0.63
C LEU A 131 12.61 -2.35 -0.53
N ALA A 132 12.10 -2.04 -1.73
CA ALA A 132 12.94 -1.69 -2.87
C ALA A 132 13.74 -0.40 -2.62
N ASP A 133 13.12 0.62 -2.02
CA ASP A 133 13.79 1.89 -1.70
C ASP A 133 14.90 1.74 -0.66
N VAL A 134 14.60 1.08 0.48
CA VAL A 134 15.59 0.91 1.55
C VAL A 134 16.77 0.05 1.12
N ARG A 135 16.53 -0.98 0.28
CA ARG A 135 17.60 -1.78 -0.33
C ARG A 135 18.46 -0.95 -1.28
N GLY A 136 17.85 -0.05 -2.05
CA GLY A 136 18.57 0.91 -2.89
C GLY A 136 19.47 1.87 -2.10
N ARG A 137 19.19 2.05 -0.79
CA ARG A 137 20.00 2.84 0.15
C ARG A 137 21.01 2.00 0.94
N GLY A 138 21.19 0.72 0.59
CA GLY A 138 22.13 -0.19 1.25
C GLY A 138 21.61 -0.83 2.54
N PHE A 139 20.35 -0.61 2.91
CA PHE A 139 19.74 -1.22 4.09
C PHE A 139 18.86 -2.42 3.70
N SER A 140 19.13 -3.59 4.29
CA SER A 140 18.31 -4.79 4.13
C SER A 140 17.70 -5.19 5.47
N PRO A 141 16.44 -4.79 5.75
CA PRO A 141 15.81 -5.13 7.01
C PRO A 141 15.59 -6.65 7.13
N GLN A 142 15.66 -7.14 8.37
CA GLN A 142 15.27 -8.51 8.72
C GLN A 142 13.75 -8.69 8.67
N VAL A 143 13.01 -7.65 9.06
CA VAL A 143 11.55 -7.59 8.96
C VAL A 143 11.13 -6.23 8.42
N ILE A 144 10.17 -6.22 7.50
CA ILE A 144 9.40 -5.02 7.16
C ILE A 144 7.93 -5.30 7.43
N ARG A 145 7.27 -4.40 8.15
CA ARG A 145 5.84 -4.47 8.46
C ARG A 145 5.18 -3.18 8.03
N VAL A 146 4.09 -3.31 7.28
CA VAL A 146 3.24 -2.20 6.87
C VAL A 146 1.83 -2.49 7.33
N GLU A 147 1.24 -1.50 7.99
CA GLU A 147 -0.15 -1.49 8.40
C GLU A 147 -0.90 -0.47 7.55
N VAL A 148 -2.08 -0.86 7.06
CA VAL A 148 -3.02 0.02 6.39
C VAL A 148 -4.33 -0.05 7.17
N GLU A 149 -4.70 1.07 7.78
CA GLU A 149 -6.00 1.28 8.42
C GLU A 149 -6.97 1.85 7.39
N GLU A 150 -8.03 1.12 7.08
CA GLU A 150 -9.07 1.51 6.12
C GLU A 150 -10.16 2.37 6.77
N ASN A 151 -10.46 2.09 8.03
CA ASN A 151 -11.42 2.81 8.83
C ASN A 151 -10.96 2.80 10.29
N ILE A 152 -11.42 3.75 11.09
CA ILE A 152 -10.97 3.92 12.47
C ILE A 152 -11.16 2.61 13.26
N GLY A 153 -10.05 2.03 13.73
CA GLY A 153 -10.04 0.76 14.45
C GLY A 153 -10.11 -0.49 13.57
N GLN A 154 -9.98 -0.36 12.25
CA GLN A 154 -10.03 -1.45 11.27
C GLN A 154 -8.81 -1.38 10.34
N SER A 155 -7.82 -2.24 10.62
CA SER A 155 -6.53 -2.25 9.92
C SER A 155 -6.12 -3.64 9.48
N ALA A 156 -5.40 -3.70 8.37
CA ALA A 156 -4.69 -4.87 7.89
C ALA A 156 -3.19 -4.67 7.98
N ILE A 157 -2.46 -5.77 8.17
CA ILE A 157 -1.00 -5.75 8.32
C ILE A 157 -0.40 -6.75 7.34
N TYR A 158 0.58 -6.30 6.58
CA TYR A 158 1.51 -7.15 5.85
C TYR A 158 2.88 -7.16 6.54
N GLU A 159 3.48 -8.35 6.63
CA GLU A 159 4.82 -8.55 7.17
C GLU A 159 5.64 -9.43 6.23
N SER A 160 6.85 -9.00 5.91
CA SER A 160 7.86 -9.79 5.21
C SER A 160 9.07 -9.99 6.11
N ARG A 161 9.58 -11.23 6.16
CA ARG A 161 10.79 -11.62 6.88
C ARG A 161 11.82 -12.16 5.90
N ALA A 162 13.08 -11.74 6.07
CA ALA A 162 14.21 -12.23 5.28
C ALA A 162 14.74 -13.58 5.80
#